data_AF-X1NCI1-F1
#
_entry.id   AF-X1NCI1-F1
#
_cell.length_a   1.000
_cell.length_b   1.000
_cell.length_c   1.000
_cell.angle_alpha   90.00
_cell.angle_beta   90.00
_cell.angle_gamma   90.00
#
_symmetry.space_group_name_H-M   'P 1'
#
loop_
_entity.id
_entity.type
_entity.pdbx_description
1 polymer ?
#
loop_
_entity_poly.entity_id
_entity_poly.type
_entity_poly.pdbx_seq_one_letter_code
_entity_poly.pdbx_strand_id
1 'polypeptide(L)'
;MPWRKQALSQLKSLTQTKIIWRGLKRNQLGLIGGIILIILYLGALFADFIGPYSPGLQIRAKSYHPPTSIHFIDAEGRWSWRPFVYEYKLVDRAFKIYKPETTVKYPLRFLVRGTEYKFL
;
A
#
# COMPACT_ATOMS: atom_id res chain seq x y z
N MET A 1 4.86 -20.28 57.51
CA MET A 1 4.72 -21.27 56.43
C MET A 1 5.70 -20.97 55.29
N PRO A 2 6.74 -21.79 55.06
CA PRO A 2 7.88 -21.47 54.17
C PRO A 2 7.61 -21.63 52.66
N TRP A 3 6.56 -22.32 52.24
CA TRP A 3 6.26 -22.61 50.84
C TRP A 3 5.89 -21.37 50.00
N ARG A 4 5.36 -20.31 50.64
CA ARG A 4 4.92 -19.09 49.96
C ARG A 4 6.07 -18.20 49.46
N LYS A 5 7.26 -18.32 50.07
CA LYS A 5 8.46 -17.53 49.70
C LYS A 5 9.18 -18.11 48.47
N GLN A 6 9.15 -19.43 48.29
CA GLN A 6 9.75 -20.11 47.15
C GLN A 6 8.99 -19.84 45.83
N ALA A 7 7.66 -19.75 45.87
CA ALA A 7 6.87 -19.38 44.70
C ALA A 7 7.15 -17.93 44.23
N LEU A 8 7.38 -17.01 45.16
CA LEU A 8 7.69 -15.61 44.86
C LEU A 8 9.13 -15.42 44.33
N SER A 9 10.09 -16.23 44.76
CA SER A 9 11.46 -16.20 44.22
C SER A 9 11.55 -16.80 42.82
N GLN A 10 10.75 -17.83 42.52
CA GLN A 10 10.63 -18.43 41.18
C GLN A 10 10.01 -17.46 40.15
N LEU A 11 9.10 -16.57 40.57
CA LEU A 11 8.60 -15.49 39.70
C LEU A 11 9.65 -14.40 39.44
N LYS A 12 10.63 -14.24 40.35
CA LYS A 12 11.67 -13.20 40.27
C LYS A 12 12.82 -13.56 39.31
N SER A 13 12.99 -14.85 38.96
CA SER A 13 14.06 -15.33 38.07
C SER A 13 13.70 -15.35 36.58
N LEU A 14 12.42 -15.15 36.25
CA LEU A 14 11.98 -15.03 34.87
C LEU A 14 12.16 -13.59 34.39
N THR A 15 12.88 -13.42 33.28
CA THR A 15 13.08 -12.12 32.61
C THR A 15 11.72 -11.44 32.43
N GLN A 16 11.56 -10.21 32.94
CA GLN A 16 10.27 -9.48 32.97
C GLN A 16 9.55 -9.48 31.60
N THR A 17 10.31 -9.44 30.51
CA THR A 17 9.83 -9.55 29.12
C THR A 17 9.05 -10.83 28.84
N LYS A 18 9.45 -11.98 29.41
CA LYS A 18 8.75 -13.26 29.22
C LYS A 18 7.38 -13.28 29.90
N ILE A 19 7.26 -12.61 31.05
CA ILE A 19 5.98 -12.50 31.79
C ILE A 19 5.02 -11.60 31.00
N ILE A 20 5.50 -10.45 30.52
CA ILE A 20 4.75 -9.53 29.67
C ILE A 20 4.30 -10.24 28.39
N TRP A 21 5.20 -10.99 27.74
CA TRP A 21 4.87 -11.65 26.47
C TRP A 21 3.82 -12.74 26.65
N ARG A 22 3.88 -13.50 27.75
CA ARG A 22 2.90 -14.52 28.09
C ARG A 22 1.54 -13.92 28.45
N GLY A 23 1.51 -12.77 29.12
CA GLY A 23 0.30 -12.02 29.40
C GLY A 23 -0.36 -11.45 28.14
N LEU A 24 0.45 -10.87 27.24
CA LEU A 24 -0.02 -10.30 25.98
C LEU A 24 -0.56 -11.36 25.02
N LYS A 25 0.08 -12.55 24.92
CA LYS A 25 -0.45 -13.68 24.15
C LYS A 25 -1.77 -14.24 24.67
N ARG A 26 -2.13 -13.98 25.94
CA ARG A 26 -3.40 -14.45 26.52
C ARG A 26 -4.58 -13.54 26.16
N ASN A 27 -4.31 -12.30 25.76
CA ASN A 27 -5.35 -11.35 25.37
C ASN A 27 -5.52 -11.35 23.85
N GLN A 28 -6.63 -11.92 23.36
CA GLN A 28 -6.93 -11.97 21.92
C GLN A 28 -7.00 -10.57 21.29
N LEU A 29 -7.54 -9.58 22.02
CA LEU A 29 -7.59 -8.19 21.54
C LEU A 29 -6.20 -7.55 21.44
N GLY A 30 -5.31 -7.84 22.40
CA GLY A 30 -3.94 -7.34 22.39
C GLY A 30 -3.10 -7.92 21.26
N LEU A 31 -3.29 -9.21 20.95
CA LEU A 31 -2.66 -9.85 19.80
C LEU A 31 -3.13 -9.27 18.47
N ILE A 32 -4.44 -9.06 18.29
CA ILE A 32 -4.99 -8.46 17.07
C ILE A 32 -4.42 -7.04 16.89
N GLY A 33 -4.43 -6.22 17.93
CA GLY A 33 -3.84 -4.88 17.89
C GLY A 33 -2.35 -4.89 17.52
N GLY A 34 -1.59 -5.84 18.08
CA GLY A 34 -0.17 -6.03 17.73
C GLY A 34 0.03 -6.42 16.26
N ILE A 35 -0.80 -7.31 15.73
CA ILE A 35 -0.75 -7.71 14.31
C ILE A 35 -1.07 -6.53 13.40
N ILE A 36 -2.11 -5.75 13.71
CA ILE A 36 -2.49 -4.55 12.93
C ILE A 36 -1.35 -3.53 12.92
N LEU A 37 -0.71 -3.28 14.07
CA LEU A 37 0.45 -2.40 14.18
C LEU A 37 1.62 -2.88 13.31
N ILE A 38 1.93 -4.17 13.35
CA ILE A 38 2.98 -4.76 12.50
C ILE A 38 2.67 -4.55 11.02
N ILE A 39 1.42 -4.79 10.59
CA ILE A 39 1.00 -4.61 9.20
C ILE A 39 1.15 -3.14 8.79
N LEU A 40 0.74 -2.19 9.63
CA LEU A 40 0.89 -0.75 9.36
C LEU A 40 2.37 -0.34 9.23
N TYR A 41 3.24 -0.82 10.12
CA TYR A 41 4.67 -0.52 10.04
C TYR A 41 5.36 -1.14 8.83
N LEU A 42 4.98 -2.37 8.46
CA LEU A 42 5.47 -2.99 7.23
C LEU A 42 4.96 -2.21 6.00
N GLY A 43 3.70 -1.80 5.99
CA GLY A 43 3.14 -0.96 4.93
C GLY A 43 3.89 0.37 4.78
N ALA A 44 4.29 1.00 5.90
CA ALA A 44 5.11 2.21 5.89
C ALA A 44 6.55 1.95 5.40
N LEU A 45 7.17 0.84 5.81
CA LEU A 45 8.52 0.46 5.38
C LEU A 45 8.58 0.15 3.87
N PHE A 46 7.52 -0.45 3.34
CA PHE A 46 7.37 -0.74 1.91
C PHE A 46 6.50 0.29 1.17
N ALA A 47 6.33 1.50 1.73
CA ALA A 47 5.46 2.52 1.15
C ALA A 47 5.90 2.91 -0.27
N ASP A 48 7.20 3.07 -0.51
CA ASP A 48 7.75 3.42 -1.82
C ASP A 48 7.56 2.31 -2.86
N PHE A 49 7.44 1.06 -2.41
CA PHE A 49 7.15 -0.08 -3.26
C PHE A 49 5.66 -0.14 -3.64
N ILE A 50 4.77 0.17 -2.69
CA ILE A 50 3.32 0.11 -2.88
C ILE A 50 2.81 1.34 -3.64
N GLY A 51 3.31 2.52 -3.32
CA GLY A 51 2.91 3.81 -3.89
C GLY A 51 4.11 4.55 -4.48
N PRO A 52 4.50 4.27 -5.74
CA PRO A 52 5.67 4.88 -6.39
C PRO A 52 5.46 6.37 -6.76
N TYR A 53 4.53 7.06 -6.10
CA TYR A 53 4.17 8.45 -6.35
C TYR A 53 4.39 9.27 -5.09
N SER A 54 4.98 10.46 -5.25
CA SER A 54 5.10 11.41 -4.14
C SER A 54 3.73 11.74 -3.54
N PRO A 55 3.58 11.79 -2.20
CA PRO A 55 2.35 12.23 -1.54
C PRO A 55 1.90 13.64 -1.94
N GLY A 56 2.84 14.48 -2.38
CA GLY A 56 2.58 15.84 -2.87
C GLY A 56 2.21 15.92 -4.35
N LEU A 57 2.21 14.81 -5.09
CA LEU A 57 1.93 14.79 -6.52
C LEU A 57 0.44 15.05 -6.77
N GLN A 58 0.10 16.31 -7.04
CA GLN A 58 -1.24 16.70 -7.47
C GLN A 58 -1.25 17.12 -8.93
N ILE A 59 -1.92 16.34 -9.78
CA ILE A 59 -2.09 16.67 -11.20
C ILE A 59 -3.34 17.55 -11.37
N ARG A 60 -3.20 18.85 -11.08
CA ARG A 60 -4.29 19.84 -11.19
C ARG A 60 -4.84 19.99 -12.61
N ALA A 61 -4.03 19.71 -13.63
CA ALA A 61 -4.44 19.77 -15.02
C ALA A 61 -5.46 18.67 -15.42
N LYS A 62 -5.62 17.61 -14.60
CA LYS A 62 -6.46 16.44 -14.90
C LYS A 62 -7.51 16.18 -13.79
N SER A 63 -8.03 17.23 -13.14
CA SER A 63 -8.92 17.09 -11.97
C SER A 63 -10.24 16.33 -12.20
N TYR A 64 -10.75 16.30 -13.43
CA TYR A 64 -11.99 15.60 -13.79
C TYR A 64 -11.72 14.42 -14.73
N HIS A 65 -10.50 13.89 -14.69
CA HIS A 65 -10.13 12.76 -15.51
C HIS A 65 -10.89 11.51 -15.05
N PRO A 66 -11.57 10.79 -15.95
CA PRO A 66 -12.30 9.59 -15.60
C PRO A 66 -11.34 8.48 -15.12
N PRO A 67 -11.82 7.46 -14.40
CA PRO A 67 -11.03 6.26 -14.12
C PRO A 67 -10.50 5.66 -15.43
N THR A 68 -9.20 5.42 -15.49
CA THR A 68 -8.53 4.94 -16.69
C THR A 68 -8.81 3.46 -16.91
N SER A 69 -9.44 3.10 -18.03
CA SER A 69 -9.75 1.70 -18.35
C SER A 69 -8.53 0.95 -18.92
N ILE A 70 -8.39 -0.30 -18.50
CA ILE A 70 -7.35 -1.22 -18.96
C ILE A 70 -7.91 -2.01 -20.15
N HIS A 71 -7.14 -2.08 -21.23
CA HIS A 71 -7.51 -2.78 -22.44
C HIS A 71 -6.51 -3.90 -22.76
N PHE A 72 -7.03 -4.98 -23.32
CA PHE A 72 -6.25 -6.07 -23.93
C PHE A 72 -6.41 -6.11 -25.45
N ILE A 73 -7.48 -5.50 -25.96
CA ILE A 73 -7.80 -5.43 -27.39
C ILE A 73 -7.70 -3.99 -27.83
N ASP A 74 -7.00 -3.80 -28.93
CA ASP A 74 -6.75 -2.54 -29.60
C ASP A 74 -8.01 -1.95 -30.27
N ALA A 75 -7.97 -0.67 -30.62
CA ALA A 75 -9.02 -0.02 -31.40
C ALA A 75 -9.21 -0.69 -32.78
N GLU A 76 -8.14 -1.25 -33.36
CA GLU A 76 -8.20 -2.04 -34.59
C GLU A 76 -8.54 -3.52 -34.37
N GLY A 77 -8.94 -3.93 -33.17
CA GLY A 77 -9.32 -5.32 -32.86
C GLY A 77 -8.16 -6.29 -32.67
N ARG A 78 -6.92 -5.80 -32.66
CA ARG A 78 -5.72 -6.63 -32.42
C ARG A 78 -5.58 -6.94 -30.93
N TRP A 79 -5.36 -8.21 -30.61
CA TRP A 79 -5.13 -8.64 -29.24
C TRP A 79 -3.67 -8.40 -28.81
N SER A 80 -3.49 -7.89 -27.59
CA SER A 80 -2.20 -7.71 -26.94
C SER A 80 -2.15 -8.57 -25.67
N TRP A 81 -1.11 -9.40 -25.58
CA TRP A 81 -0.81 -10.16 -24.36
C TRP A 81 -0.56 -9.25 -23.14
N ARG A 82 0.02 -8.07 -23.38
CA ARG A 82 0.32 -7.10 -22.32
C ARG A 82 -0.87 -6.14 -22.20
N PRO A 83 -1.45 -5.98 -21.00
CA PRO A 83 -2.49 -4.97 -20.79
C PRO A 83 -1.92 -3.58 -21.01
N PHE A 84 -2.73 -2.71 -21.61
CA PHE A 84 -2.33 -1.35 -21.95
C PHE A 84 -3.49 -0.38 -21.71
N VAL A 85 -3.16 0.90 -21.75
CA VAL A 85 -4.04 2.01 -21.46
C VAL A 85 -3.92 3.04 -22.59
N TYR A 86 -5.04 3.70 -22.90
CA TYR A 86 -5.06 4.88 -23.76
C TYR A 86 -4.98 6.16 -22.94
N GLU A 87 -4.30 7.16 -23.46
CA GLU A 87 -4.33 8.48 -22.88
C GLU A 87 -5.68 9.14 -23.16
N TYR A 88 -6.30 9.71 -22.14
CA TYR A 88 -7.48 10.55 -22.34
C TYR A 88 -7.05 11.99 -22.59
N LYS A 89 -7.53 12.55 -23.69
CA LYS A 89 -7.40 13.97 -23.99
C LYS A 89 -8.68 14.71 -23.66
N LEU A 90 -8.52 15.91 -23.12
CA LEU A 90 -9.60 16.84 -22.88
C LEU A 90 -10.05 17.40 -24.23
N VAL A 91 -11.21 16.96 -24.71
CA VAL A 91 -11.78 17.40 -26.00
C VAL A 91 -12.60 18.66 -25.81
N ASP A 92 -13.30 18.77 -24.68
CA ASP A 92 -14.11 19.93 -24.33
C ASP A 92 -13.77 20.45 -22.94
N ARG A 93 -13.24 21.67 -22.86
CA ARG A 93 -12.89 22.33 -21.59
C ARG A 93 -14.10 22.81 -20.80
N ALA A 94 -15.16 23.24 -21.47
CA ALA A 94 -16.36 23.79 -20.82
C ALA A 94 -17.14 22.68 -20.11
N PHE A 95 -17.33 21.55 -20.80
CA PHE A 95 -18.03 20.40 -20.25
C PHE A 95 -17.11 19.37 -19.59
N LYS A 96 -15.80 19.62 -19.59
CA LYS A 96 -14.75 18.73 -19.02
C LYS A 96 -14.83 17.31 -19.58
N ILE A 97 -15.11 17.18 -20.88
CA ILE A 97 -15.28 15.89 -21.56
C ILE A 97 -13.91 15.37 -21.99
N TYR A 98 -13.56 14.19 -21.49
CA TYR A 98 -12.36 13.47 -21.86
C TYR A 98 -12.72 12.33 -22.83
N LYS A 99 -11.95 12.17 -23.91
CA LYS A 99 -12.05 11.01 -24.79
C LYS A 99 -10.71 10.29 -24.87
N PRO A 100 -10.72 8.94 -24.93
CA PRO A 100 -9.49 8.18 -25.13
C PRO A 100 -8.95 8.47 -26.54
N GLU A 101 -7.68 8.81 -26.63
CA GLU A 101 -6.95 8.93 -27.89
C GLU A 101 -6.29 7.59 -28.20
N THR A 102 -6.73 6.94 -29.28
CA THR A 102 -6.28 5.59 -29.66
C THR A 102 -4.96 5.59 -30.44
N THR A 103 -4.36 6.76 -30.67
CA THR A 103 -3.12 6.91 -31.44
C THR A 103 -1.90 6.32 -30.72
N VAL A 104 -1.86 6.40 -29.39
CA VAL A 104 -0.70 5.96 -28.59
C VAL A 104 -1.17 5.01 -27.49
N LYS A 105 -0.49 3.87 -27.37
CA LYS A 105 -0.73 2.87 -26.33
C LYS A 105 0.35 2.92 -25.28
N TYR A 106 -0.08 2.97 -24.02
CA TYR A 106 0.81 2.91 -22.88
C TYR A 106 0.72 1.52 -22.23
N PRO A 107 1.74 0.66 -22.41
CA PRO A 107 1.72 -0.67 -21.79
C PRO A 107 1.87 -0.55 -20.27
N LEU A 108 1.13 -1.37 -19.53
CA LEU A 108 1.31 -1.45 -18.09
C LEU A 108 2.69 -2.04 -17.76
N ARG A 109 3.38 -1.35 -16.86
CA ARG A 109 4.69 -1.74 -16.35
C ARG A 109 4.54 -2.08 -14.87
N PHE A 110 4.96 -3.28 -14.51
CA PHE A 110 5.08 -3.68 -13.12
C PHE A 110 6.45 -3.25 -12.57
N LEU A 111 6.52 -3.01 -11.26
CA LEU A 111 7.78 -2.70 -10.56
C LEU A 111 8.52 -1.49 -11.16
N VAL A 112 7.76 -0.47 -11.58
CA VAL A 112 8.37 0.78 -12.04
C VAL A 112 9.09 1.46 -10.90
N ARG A 113 10.27 2.03 -11.17
CA ARG A 113 10.94 2.91 -10.21
C ARG A 113 10.06 4.14 -9.98
N GLY A 114 9.67 4.35 -8.73
CA GLY A 114 8.92 5.53 -8.32
C GLY A 114 9.76 6.79 -8.35
N THR A 115 9.13 7.91 -8.02
CA THR A 115 9.82 9.21 -7.88
C THR A 115 10.95 9.11 -6.84
N GLU A 116 12.11 9.71 -7.13
CA GLU A 116 13.24 9.69 -6.19
C GLU A 116 12.84 10.27 -4.83
N TYR A 117 13.00 9.47 -3.78
CA TYR A 117 12.82 9.92 -2.40
C TYR A 117 14.13 10.52 -1.92
N LYS A 118 14.12 11.81 -1.57
CA LYS A 118 15.24 12.44 -0.87
C LYS A 118 15.07 12.12 0.61
N PHE A 119 15.76 11.08 1.10
CA PHE A 119 16.00 10.99 2.54
C PHE A 119 16.76 12.25 2.95
N LEU A 120 16.30 12.86 4.05
CA LEU A 120 16.73 14.16 4.59
C LEU A 120 18.23 14.46 4.39
#